data_AF-A0A3D4NXZ2-F1
#
_entry.id   AF-A0A3D4NXZ2-F1
#
_cell.length_a   1.000
_cell.length_b   1.000
_cell.length_c   1.000
_cell.angle_alpha   90.00
_cell.angle_beta   90.00
_cell.angle_gamma   90.00
#
_symmetry.space_group_name_H-M   'P 1'
#
loop_
_entity.id
_entity.type
_entity.pdbx_description
1 polymer ?
#
loop_
_entity_poly.entity_id
_entity_poly.type
_entity_poly.pdbx_seq_one_letter_code
_entity_poly.pdbx_strand_id
1 'polypeptide(L)'
;MKPGAIHQVILFFIIVVLLSAGCCSLFRAPGLAPPVLREDFSKLDPKDFPEKIKQLEEISQNHKSMSVRTRALFYIALAHMHYNNPAPDYSQAVEYLDKYIALESDNKDIDEIVAWKSTLHTLDSSLREYKKLEGSYALLKKEYERASKNREFLNKVIENQKKEIESLKETIRKLDAVQQEIEKKKKGIKR
;
A
#
# COMPACT_ATOMS: atom_id res chain seq x y z
N MET A 1 26.70 12.60 -16.94
CA MET A 1 25.35 12.98 -16.44
C MET A 1 25.01 12.12 -15.24
N LYS A 2 24.53 12.71 -14.13
CA LYS A 2 24.19 11.95 -12.91
C LYS A 2 22.92 11.10 -13.17
N PRO A 3 22.90 9.81 -12.79
CA PRO A 3 21.79 8.90 -13.11
C PRO A 3 20.42 9.33 -12.57
N GLY A 4 20.38 10.15 -11.51
CA GLY A 4 19.14 10.72 -10.96
C GLY A 4 18.47 11.79 -11.84
N ALA A 5 19.23 12.50 -12.68
CA ALA A 5 18.67 13.54 -13.55
C ALA A 5 17.82 12.96 -14.68
N ILE A 6 18.19 11.77 -15.18
CA ILE A 6 17.46 11.08 -16.25
C ILE A 6 16.08 10.62 -15.73
N HIS A 7 16.01 10.13 -14.49
CA HIS A 7 14.76 9.69 -13.87
C HIS A 7 13.80 10.86 -13.62
N GLN A 8 14.32 12.01 -13.17
CA GLN A 8 13.51 13.22 -12.99
C GLN A 8 12.97 13.78 -14.30
N VAL A 9 13.77 13.74 -15.38
CA VAL A 9 13.33 14.19 -16.70
C VAL A 9 12.26 13.25 -17.28
N ILE A 10 12.43 11.93 -17.15
CA ILE A 10 11.42 10.95 -17.59
C ILE A 10 10.10 11.14 -16.82
N LEU A 11 10.17 11.33 -15.50
CA LEU A 11 8.98 11.59 -14.68
C LEU A 11 8.26 12.87 -15.12
N PHE A 12 9.01 13.93 -15.40
CA PHE A 12 8.46 15.20 -15.89
C PHE A 12 7.77 15.04 -17.25
N PHE A 13 8.38 14.30 -18.18
CA PHE A 13 7.76 14.00 -19.48
C PHE A 13 6.49 13.15 -19.35
N ILE A 14 6.45 12.19 -18.44
CA ILE A 14 5.23 11.40 -18.18
C ILE A 14 4.10 12.29 -17.63
N ILE A 15 4.40 13.20 -16.71
CA ILE A 15 3.42 14.15 -16.16
C ILE A 15 2.90 15.09 -17.25
N VAL A 16 3.78 15.64 -18.10
CA VAL A 16 3.39 16.52 -19.20
C VAL A 16 2.56 15.78 -20.25
N VAL A 17 2.91 14.53 -20.58
CA VAL A 17 2.13 13.69 -21.51
C VAL A 17 0.74 13.39 -20.92
N LEU A 18 0.64 13.04 -19.64
CA LEU A 18 -0.63 12.83 -18.94
C LEU A 18 -1.51 14.09 -18.87
N LEU A 19 -0.90 15.28 -18.76
CA LEU A 19 -1.62 16.55 -18.76
C LEU A 19 -2.00 17.04 -20.17
N SER A 20 -1.23 16.65 -21.19
CA SER A 20 -1.45 17.04 -22.60
C SER A 20 -2.38 16.09 -23.37
N ALA A 21 -2.58 14.86 -22.88
CA ALA A 21 -3.66 13.97 -23.31
C ALA A 21 -4.99 14.48 -22.75
N GLY A 22 -5.44 15.62 -23.30
CA GLY A 22 -6.62 16.33 -22.88
C GLY A 22 -7.87 15.45 -22.91
N CYS A 23 -8.29 14.98 -21.75
CA CYS A 23 -9.65 14.57 -21.48
C CYS A 23 -10.47 15.84 -21.16
N CYS A 24 -10.54 16.77 -22.11
CA CYS A 24 -11.28 18.04 -21.97
C CYS A 24 -12.71 17.95 -22.51
N SER A 25 -13.30 16.76 -22.60
CA SER A 25 -14.74 16.55 -22.76
C SER A 25 -15.49 16.44 -21.42
N LEU A 26 -14.76 16.20 -20.32
CA LEU A 26 -15.28 15.88 -18.98
C LEU A 26 -16.13 16.98 -18.30
N PHE A 27 -16.10 18.22 -18.81
CA PHE A 27 -16.83 19.35 -18.22
C PHE A 27 -17.86 19.96 -19.19
N ARG A 28 -18.55 19.13 -19.98
CA ARG A 28 -19.64 19.59 -20.83
C ARG A 28 -20.91 19.84 -19.98
N ALA A 29 -21.19 21.12 -19.76
CA ALA A 29 -22.41 21.78 -19.28
C ALA A 29 -23.41 20.95 -18.41
N PRO A 30 -23.73 21.37 -17.17
CA PRO A 30 -24.74 20.73 -16.32
C PRO A 30 -26.15 21.03 -16.88
N GLY A 31 -26.54 20.28 -17.90
CA GLY A 31 -27.79 20.49 -18.59
C GLY A 31 -28.36 19.16 -19.02
N LEU A 32 -28.89 18.37 -18.06
CA LEU A 32 -30.03 17.45 -18.23
C LEU A 32 -30.29 16.56 -16.99
N ALA A 33 -29.47 16.65 -15.93
CA ALA A 33 -29.78 15.95 -14.67
C ALA A 33 -31.06 16.54 -14.03
N PRO A 34 -32.00 15.68 -13.57
CA PRO A 34 -33.13 16.10 -12.75
C PRO A 34 -32.63 16.96 -11.58
N PRO A 35 -33.37 17.98 -11.13
CA PRO A 35 -32.95 18.85 -10.02
C PRO A 35 -32.48 18.09 -8.77
N VAL A 36 -33.11 16.94 -8.50
CA VAL A 36 -32.80 16.03 -7.38
C VAL A 36 -31.38 15.44 -7.44
N LEU A 37 -30.76 15.39 -8.62
CA LEU A 37 -29.45 14.80 -8.86
C LEU A 37 -28.38 15.86 -9.23
N ARG A 38 -28.73 17.15 -9.23
CA ARG A 38 -27.77 18.23 -9.50
C ARG A 38 -27.01 18.59 -8.23
N GLU A 39 -26.08 17.74 -7.84
CA GLU A 39 -25.16 18.04 -6.74
C GLU A 39 -23.71 18.02 -7.17
N ASP A 40 -22.96 18.97 -6.62
CA ASP A 40 -21.52 19.08 -6.72
C ASP A 40 -20.92 18.49 -5.44
N PHE A 41 -20.46 17.24 -5.51
CA PHE A 41 -19.86 16.52 -4.38
C PHE A 41 -18.60 17.21 -3.82
N SER A 42 -17.99 18.14 -4.56
CA SER A 42 -16.87 18.95 -4.05
C SER A 42 -17.30 19.94 -2.97
N LYS A 43 -18.60 20.25 -2.88
CA LYS A 43 -19.18 21.15 -1.87
C LYS A 43 -19.83 20.42 -0.71
N LEU A 44 -19.97 19.10 -0.79
CA LEU A 44 -20.53 18.28 0.27
C LEU A 44 -19.53 18.19 1.44
N ASP A 45 -19.98 18.36 2.68
CA ASP A 45 -19.11 18.12 3.84
C ASP A 45 -18.73 16.62 3.88
N PRO A 46 -17.45 16.26 4.09
CA PRO A 46 -17.01 14.87 4.20
C PRO A 46 -17.91 13.99 5.10
N LYS A 47 -18.43 14.54 6.20
CA LYS A 47 -19.29 13.79 7.14
C LYS A 47 -20.68 13.44 6.59
N ASP A 48 -21.13 14.15 5.55
CA ASP A 48 -22.48 14.03 4.98
C ASP A 48 -22.55 13.01 3.83
N PHE A 49 -21.40 12.50 3.36
CA PHE A 49 -21.33 11.48 2.30
C PHE A 49 -22.18 10.23 2.59
N PRO A 50 -22.15 9.62 3.80
CA PRO A 50 -22.95 8.42 4.08
C PRO A 50 -24.45 8.67 3.94
N GLU A 51 -24.93 9.79 4.47
CA GLU A 51 -26.35 10.16 4.36
C GLU A 51 -26.72 10.47 2.91
N LYS A 52 -25.81 11.13 2.16
CA LYS A 52 -26.05 11.42 0.75
C LYS A 52 -26.14 10.16 -0.11
N ILE A 53 -25.25 9.19 0.11
CA ILE A 53 -25.30 7.90 -0.56
C ILE A 53 -26.63 7.22 -0.28
N LYS A 54 -27.07 7.17 0.98
CA LYS A 54 -28.35 6.58 1.38
C LYS A 54 -29.55 7.24 0.68
N GLN A 55 -29.56 8.57 0.55
CA GLN A 55 -30.61 9.28 -0.20
C GLN A 55 -30.62 8.89 -1.67
N LEU A 56 -29.45 8.79 -2.30
CA LEU A 56 -29.34 8.37 -3.69
C LEU A 56 -29.79 6.91 -3.88
N GLU A 57 -29.48 6.02 -2.93
CA GLU A 57 -29.96 4.65 -2.90
C GLU A 57 -31.49 4.60 -2.82
N GLU A 58 -32.10 5.39 -1.94
CA GLU A 58 -33.56 5.49 -1.84
C GLU A 58 -34.19 5.98 -3.15
N ILE A 59 -33.59 7.00 -3.78
CA ILE A 59 -34.02 7.49 -5.10
C ILE A 59 -33.91 6.38 -6.15
N SER A 60 -32.81 5.62 -6.15
CA SER A 60 -32.57 4.54 -7.13
C SER A 60 -33.61 3.42 -7.04
N GLN A 61 -34.22 3.21 -5.86
CA GLN A 61 -35.21 2.16 -5.62
C GLN A 61 -36.64 2.67 -5.84
N ASN A 62 -36.96 3.83 -5.27
CA ASN A 62 -38.35 4.22 -5.02
C ASN A 62 -38.86 5.34 -5.94
N HIS A 63 -38.00 5.99 -6.72
CA HIS A 63 -38.44 7.11 -7.55
C HIS A 63 -39.36 6.66 -8.70
N LYS A 64 -40.44 7.43 -8.95
CA LYS A 64 -41.48 7.07 -9.94
C LYS A 64 -40.96 6.93 -11.38
N SER A 65 -39.96 7.73 -11.74
CA SER A 65 -39.34 7.71 -13.08
C SER A 65 -38.15 6.75 -13.13
N MET A 66 -38.20 5.79 -14.05
CA MET A 66 -37.11 4.84 -14.30
C MET A 66 -35.80 5.56 -14.68
N SER A 67 -35.85 6.57 -15.54
CA SER A 67 -34.65 7.33 -15.93
C SER A 67 -33.97 8.00 -14.73
N VAL A 68 -34.74 8.50 -13.76
CA VAL A 68 -34.19 9.08 -12.53
C VAL A 68 -33.58 8.00 -11.64
N ARG A 69 -34.26 6.84 -11.50
CA ARG A 69 -33.72 5.69 -10.76
C ARG A 69 -32.39 5.23 -11.34
N THR A 70 -32.34 5.04 -12.65
CA THR A 70 -31.13 4.63 -13.34
C THR A 70 -30.02 5.65 -13.16
N ARG A 71 -30.31 6.94 -13.36
CA ARG A 71 -29.31 8.00 -13.19
C ARG A 71 -28.80 8.09 -11.74
N ALA A 72 -29.63 7.81 -10.74
CA ALA A 72 -29.19 7.77 -9.36
C ALA A 72 -28.06 6.75 -9.14
N LEU A 73 -28.08 5.59 -9.83
CA LEU A 73 -27.00 4.59 -9.76
C LEU A 73 -25.63 5.19 -10.13
N PHE A 74 -25.59 5.99 -11.20
CA PHE A 74 -24.38 6.69 -11.60
C PHE A 74 -23.89 7.67 -10.53
N TYR A 75 -24.80 8.46 -9.93
CA TYR A 75 -24.43 9.39 -8.86
C TYR A 75 -24.00 8.69 -7.56
N ILE A 76 -24.53 7.50 -7.26
CA ILE A 76 -24.04 6.68 -6.14
C ILE A 76 -22.59 6.29 -6.40
N ALA A 77 -22.26 5.81 -7.61
CA ALA A 77 -20.88 5.50 -7.97
C ALA A 77 -19.94 6.71 -7.86
N LEU A 78 -20.38 7.88 -8.33
CA LEU A 78 -19.62 9.12 -8.19
C LEU A 78 -19.36 9.47 -6.72
N ALA A 79 -20.36 9.33 -5.83
CA ALA A 79 -20.21 9.61 -4.41
C ALA A 79 -19.21 8.65 -3.73
N HIS A 80 -19.26 7.36 -4.07
CA HIS A 80 -18.33 6.37 -3.52
C HIS A 80 -16.87 6.61 -3.92
N MET A 81 -16.61 7.04 -5.16
CA MET A 81 -15.24 7.26 -5.64
C MET A 81 -14.70 8.68 -5.41
N HIS A 82 -15.52 9.59 -4.88
CA HIS A 82 -15.16 11.00 -4.79
C HIS A 82 -13.99 11.24 -3.81
N TYR A 83 -13.03 12.09 -4.16
CA TYR A 83 -11.85 12.38 -3.32
C TYR A 83 -12.19 13.00 -1.96
N ASN A 84 -13.34 13.68 -1.87
CA ASN A 84 -13.84 14.32 -0.64
C ASN A 84 -14.63 13.36 0.26
N ASN A 85 -14.92 12.13 -0.20
CA ASN A 85 -15.49 11.09 0.63
C ASN A 85 -14.41 10.60 1.62
N PRO A 86 -14.63 10.65 2.95
CA PRO A 86 -13.64 10.21 3.94
C PRO A 86 -13.36 8.70 3.89
N ALA A 87 -14.25 7.91 3.29
CA ALA A 87 -14.11 6.48 3.10
C ALA A 87 -14.47 6.09 1.66
N PRO A 88 -13.61 6.39 0.66
CA PRO A 88 -13.88 6.01 -0.72
C PRO A 88 -13.97 4.49 -0.86
N ASP A 89 -14.97 4.03 -1.60
CA ASP A 89 -15.18 2.61 -1.90
C ASP A 89 -15.27 2.41 -3.42
N TYR A 90 -14.12 2.20 -4.04
CA TYR A 90 -14.02 1.98 -5.48
C TYR A 90 -14.68 0.67 -5.93
N SER A 91 -14.78 -0.32 -5.05
CA SER A 91 -15.47 -1.58 -5.33
C SER A 91 -16.97 -1.34 -5.48
N GLN A 92 -17.58 -0.63 -4.52
CA GLN A 92 -18.98 -0.24 -4.61
C GLN A 92 -19.25 0.68 -5.79
N ALA A 93 -18.34 1.62 -6.08
CA ALA A 93 -18.47 2.46 -7.27
C ALA A 93 -18.56 1.62 -8.55
N VAL A 94 -17.69 0.61 -8.72
CA VAL A 94 -17.72 -0.30 -9.87
C VAL A 94 -19.04 -1.07 -9.95
N GLU A 95 -19.54 -1.62 -8.84
CA GLU A 95 -20.82 -2.34 -8.81
C GLU A 95 -22.01 -1.47 -9.25
N TYR A 96 -22.05 -0.21 -8.83
CA TYR A 96 -23.11 0.72 -9.24
C TYR A 96 -22.96 1.15 -10.70
N LEU A 97 -21.73 1.30 -11.22
CA LEU A 97 -21.50 1.51 -12.65
C LEU A 97 -21.94 0.31 -13.48
N ASP A 98 -21.71 -0.92 -13.03
CA ASP A 98 -22.21 -2.13 -13.72
C ASP A 98 -23.74 -2.13 -13.82
N LYS A 99 -24.44 -1.80 -12.72
CA LYS A 99 -25.91 -1.67 -12.72
C LYS A 99 -26.38 -0.56 -13.67
N TYR A 100 -25.69 0.58 -13.69
CA TYR A 100 -26.00 1.67 -14.59
C TYR A 100 -25.81 1.28 -16.07
N ILE A 101 -24.66 0.68 -16.41
CA ILE A 101 -24.32 0.26 -17.77
C ILE A 101 -25.32 -0.76 -18.31
N ALA A 102 -25.77 -1.69 -17.46
CA ALA A 102 -26.78 -2.68 -17.83
C ALA A 102 -28.14 -2.06 -18.20
N LEU A 103 -28.43 -0.85 -17.73
CA LEU A 103 -29.72 -0.17 -17.95
C LEU A 103 -29.66 0.96 -18.99
N GLU A 104 -28.47 1.51 -19.30
CA GLU A 104 -28.26 2.63 -20.22
C GLU A 104 -27.21 2.30 -21.29
N SER A 105 -27.27 1.09 -21.85
CA SER A 105 -26.29 0.58 -22.84
C SER A 105 -26.20 1.42 -24.11
N ASP A 106 -27.28 2.13 -24.48
CA ASP A 106 -27.38 2.91 -25.71
C ASP A 106 -27.02 4.40 -25.50
N ASN A 107 -26.50 4.75 -24.32
CA ASN A 107 -26.09 6.11 -24.02
C ASN A 107 -24.82 6.47 -24.82
N LYS A 108 -24.81 7.63 -25.46
CA LYS A 108 -23.65 8.16 -26.21
C LYS A 108 -22.35 8.25 -25.40
N ASP A 109 -22.46 8.32 -24.07
CA ASP A 109 -21.33 8.45 -23.15
C ASP A 109 -20.95 7.09 -22.51
N ILE A 110 -21.56 5.98 -22.95
CA ILE A 110 -21.39 4.66 -22.31
C ILE A 110 -19.95 4.14 -22.37
N ASP A 111 -19.26 4.37 -23.49
CA ASP A 111 -17.87 3.94 -23.68
C ASP A 111 -16.93 4.62 -22.68
N GLU A 112 -17.18 5.91 -22.39
CA GLU A 112 -16.42 6.67 -21.41
C GLU A 112 -16.66 6.13 -19.99
N ILE A 113 -17.91 5.80 -19.66
CA ILE A 113 -18.27 5.21 -18.36
C ILE A 113 -17.66 3.81 -18.19
N VAL A 114 -17.61 3.00 -19.25
CA VAL A 114 -16.92 1.70 -19.26
C VAL A 114 -15.42 1.87 -19.04
N ALA A 115 -14.80 2.87 -19.67
CA ALA A 115 -13.38 3.19 -19.46
C ALA A 115 -13.09 3.65 -18.03
N TRP A 116 -13.97 4.47 -17.43
CA TRP A 116 -13.85 4.88 -16.03
C TRP A 116 -13.98 3.68 -15.09
N LYS A 117 -14.96 2.79 -15.33
CA LYS A 117 -15.11 1.56 -14.55
C LYS A 117 -13.85 0.71 -14.57
N SER A 118 -13.24 0.52 -15.75
CA SER A 118 -11.98 -0.22 -15.89
C SER A 118 -10.82 0.43 -15.11
N THR A 119 -10.75 1.76 -15.15
CA THR A 119 -9.76 2.54 -14.40
C THR A 119 -9.95 2.37 -12.89
N LEU A 120 -11.19 2.46 -12.40
CA LEU A 120 -11.53 2.29 -10.99
C LEU A 120 -11.23 0.88 -10.48
N HIS A 121 -11.56 -0.14 -11.27
CA HIS A 121 -11.22 -1.53 -10.94
C HIS A 121 -9.71 -1.74 -10.80
N THR A 122 -8.92 -1.15 -11.71
CA THR A 122 -7.46 -1.20 -11.67
C THR A 122 -6.90 -0.48 -10.45
N LEU A 123 -7.46 0.68 -10.11
CA LEU A 123 -7.09 1.45 -8.91
C LEU A 123 -7.40 0.66 -7.64
N ASP A 124 -8.60 0.09 -7.52
CA ASP A 124 -9.00 -0.74 -6.38
C ASP A 124 -8.06 -1.94 -6.18
N SER A 125 -7.77 -2.65 -7.28
CA SER A 125 -6.84 -3.78 -7.27
C SER A 125 -5.44 -3.36 -6.80
N SER A 126 -4.93 -2.25 -7.32
CA SER A 126 -3.63 -1.68 -6.97
C SER A 126 -3.56 -1.26 -5.50
N LEU A 127 -4.63 -0.67 -4.96
CA LEU A 127 -4.71 -0.29 -3.54
C LEU A 127 -4.72 -1.51 -2.61
N ARG A 128 -5.39 -2.61 -3.01
CA ARG A 128 -5.38 -3.87 -2.25
C ARG A 128 -3.99 -4.50 -2.25
N GLU A 129 -3.30 -4.50 -3.38
CA GLU A 129 -1.93 -4.99 -3.48
C GLU A 129 -0.96 -4.15 -2.65
N TYR A 130 -1.08 -2.81 -2.71
CA TYR A 130 -0.29 -1.91 -1.88
C TYR A 130 -0.43 -2.22 -0.39
N LYS A 131 -1.66 -2.41 0.11
CA LYS A 131 -1.91 -2.76 1.52
C LYS A 131 -1.27 -4.11 1.90
N LYS A 132 -1.33 -5.11 1.02
CA LYS A 132 -0.67 -6.42 1.24
C LYS A 132 0.85 -6.26 1.30
N LEU A 133 1.41 -5.46 0.39
CA LEU A 133 2.84 -5.20 0.33
C LEU A 133 3.33 -4.45 1.58
N GLU A 134 2.59 -3.44 2.02
CA GLU A 134 2.87 -2.68 3.24
C GLU A 134 2.89 -3.60 4.48
N GLY A 135 1.90 -4.49 4.60
CA GLY A 135 1.87 -5.49 5.67
C GLY A 135 3.07 -6.44 5.63
N SER A 136 3.45 -6.90 4.44
CA SER A 136 4.60 -7.79 4.24
C SER A 136 5.93 -7.10 4.57
N TYR A 137 6.06 -5.83 4.18
CA TYR A 137 7.22 -5.00 4.51
C TYR A 137 7.36 -4.79 6.02
N ALA A 138 6.26 -4.52 6.72
CA ALA A 138 6.28 -4.36 8.18
C ALA A 138 6.74 -5.65 8.90
N LEU A 139 6.29 -6.82 8.44
CA LEU A 139 6.74 -8.12 8.96
C LEU A 139 8.23 -8.34 8.69
N LEU A 140 8.67 -8.14 7.45
CA LEU A 140 10.07 -8.32 7.07
C LEU A 140 11.00 -7.39 7.86
N LYS A 141 10.59 -6.14 8.08
CA LYS A 141 11.35 -5.19 8.91
C LYS A 141 11.52 -5.70 10.35
N LYS A 142 10.46 -6.25 10.94
CA LYS A 142 10.51 -6.83 12.29
C LYS A 142 11.44 -8.05 12.37
N GLU A 143 11.42 -8.90 11.36
CA GLU A 143 12.33 -10.05 11.27
C GLU A 143 13.78 -9.62 11.11
N TYR A 144 14.04 -8.63 10.27
CA TYR A 144 15.36 -8.04 10.09
C TYR A 144 15.91 -7.48 11.41
N GLU A 145 15.11 -6.71 12.15
CA GLU A 145 15.50 -6.17 13.46
C GLU A 145 15.82 -7.28 14.47
N ARG A 146 15.02 -8.36 14.49
CA ARG A 146 15.29 -9.54 15.34
C ARG A 146 16.59 -10.22 14.96
N ALA A 147 16.81 -10.48 13.66
CA ALA A 147 18.02 -11.11 13.17
C ALA A 147 19.27 -10.26 13.46
N SER A 148 19.16 -8.94 13.34
CA SER A 148 20.22 -7.98 13.67
C SER A 148 20.62 -8.06 15.14
N LYS A 149 19.63 -8.05 16.06
CA LYS A 149 19.88 -8.20 17.51
C LYS A 149 20.52 -9.55 17.85
N ASN A 150 20.03 -10.64 17.23
CA ASN A 150 20.60 -11.97 17.43
C ASN A 150 22.05 -12.05 16.95
N ARG A 151 22.36 -11.43 15.81
CA ARG A 151 23.73 -11.36 15.29
C ARG A 151 24.64 -10.60 16.26
N GLU A 152 24.19 -9.47 16.80
CA GLU A 152 24.97 -8.71 17.80
C GLU A 152 25.22 -9.52 19.07
N PHE A 153 24.20 -10.24 19.56
CA PHE A 153 24.33 -11.13 20.70
C PHE A 153 25.34 -12.25 20.45
N LEU A 154 25.23 -12.96 19.32
CA LEU A 154 26.16 -14.03 18.96
C LEU A 154 27.60 -13.52 18.81
N ASN A 155 27.80 -12.32 18.26
CA ASN A 155 29.13 -11.71 18.20
C ASN A 155 29.72 -11.49 19.60
N LYS A 156 28.92 -11.05 20.58
CA LYS A 156 29.37 -10.91 21.98
C LYS A 156 29.72 -12.27 22.60
N VAL A 157 28.93 -13.30 22.34
CA VAL A 157 29.20 -14.67 22.81
C VAL A 157 30.52 -15.19 22.24
N ILE A 158 30.73 -15.04 20.93
CA ILE A 158 31.97 -15.44 20.25
C ILE A 158 33.18 -14.71 20.86
N GLU A 159 33.06 -13.42 21.12
CA GLU A 159 34.15 -12.63 21.71
C GLU A 159 34.49 -13.10 23.13
N ASN A 160 33.49 -13.41 23.95
CA ASN A 160 33.71 -13.95 25.30
C ASN A 160 34.38 -15.34 25.24
N GLN A 161 33.91 -16.21 24.35
CA GLN A 161 34.50 -17.55 24.17
C GLN A 161 35.95 -17.48 23.71
N LYS A 162 36.30 -16.52 22.82
CA LYS A 162 37.69 -16.29 22.42
C LYS A 162 38.58 -15.93 23.62
N LYS A 163 38.12 -15.04 24.49
CA LYS A 163 38.86 -14.66 25.70
C LYS A 163 39.05 -15.84 26.66
N GLU A 164 38.02 -16.66 26.82
CA GLU A 164 38.09 -17.85 27.67
C GLU A 164 39.07 -18.89 27.10
N ILE A 165 39.06 -19.13 25.79
CA ILE A 165 40.03 -20.01 25.12
C ILE A 165 41.47 -19.51 25.35
N GLU A 166 41.74 -18.21 25.23
CA GLU A 166 43.08 -17.67 25.48
C GLU A 166 43.50 -17.83 26.96
N SER A 167 42.59 -17.61 27.91
CA SER A 167 42.85 -17.86 29.33
C SER A 167 43.17 -19.34 29.62
N LEU A 168 42.43 -20.26 29.01
CA LEU A 168 42.66 -21.69 29.15
C LEU A 168 43.98 -22.12 28.53
N LYS A 169 44.35 -21.59 27.35
CA LYS A 169 45.66 -21.82 26.74
C LYS A 169 46.80 -21.40 27.66
N GLU A 170 46.69 -20.24 28.30
CA GLU A 170 47.69 -19.77 29.24
C GLU A 170 47.78 -20.63 30.50
N THR A 171 46.64 -21.14 30.98
CA THR A 171 46.60 -22.09 32.10
C THR A 171 47.29 -23.41 31.75
N ILE A 172 47.06 -23.94 30.55
CA ILE A 172 47.71 -25.15 30.04
C ILE A 172 49.23 -24.96 30.01
N ARG A 173 49.74 -23.84 29.48
CA ARG A 173 51.18 -23.54 29.45
C ARG A 173 51.81 -23.54 30.85
N LYS A 174 51.12 -22.95 31.84
CA LYS A 174 51.59 -22.93 33.23
C LYS A 174 51.64 -24.33 33.82
N LEU A 175 50.61 -25.15 33.58
CA LEU A 175 50.58 -26.55 34.02
C LEU A 175 51.71 -27.37 33.38
N ASP A 176 51.96 -27.21 32.09
CA ASP A 176 53.06 -27.87 31.39
C ASP A 176 54.43 -27.50 31.98
N ALA A 177 54.64 -26.22 32.30
CA ALA A 177 55.88 -25.77 32.95
C ALA A 177 56.09 -26.41 34.33
N VAL A 178 55.04 -26.44 35.16
CA VAL A 178 55.07 -27.11 36.47
C VAL A 178 55.35 -28.60 36.31
N GLN A 179 54.74 -29.26 35.33
CA GLN A 179 54.94 -30.68 35.08
C GLN A 179 56.38 -30.99 34.66
N GLN A 180 56.98 -30.15 33.81
CA GLN A 180 58.41 -30.25 33.46
C GLN A 180 59.33 -30.08 34.70
N GLU A 181 59.02 -29.16 35.60
CA GLU A 181 59.78 -28.99 36.85
C GLU A 181 59.69 -30.21 37.76
N ILE A 182 58.49 -30.80 37.90
CA ILE A 182 58.28 -32.03 38.67
C ILE A 182 59.11 -33.18 38.09
N GLU A 183 59.12 -33.36 36.76
CA GLU A 183 59.93 -34.39 36.10
C GLU A 183 61.43 -34.20 36.31
N LYS A 184 61.93 -32.96 36.20
CA LYS A 184 63.34 -32.64 36.48
C LYS A 184 63.72 -33.00 37.91
N LYS A 185 62.89 -32.64 38.90
CA LYS A 185 63.10 -32.99 40.31
C LYS A 185 63.11 -34.51 40.53
N LYS A 186 62.16 -35.25 39.94
CA LYS A 186 62.12 -36.73 40.03
C LYS A 186 63.36 -37.40 39.46
N LYS A 187 63.93 -36.89 38.36
CA LYS A 187 65.18 -37.42 37.76
C LYS A 187 66.42 -37.09 38.60
N GLY A 188 66.45 -35.93 39.25
CA GLY A 188 67.55 -35.52 40.14
C GLY A 188 67.63 -36.31 41.46
N ILE A 189 66.50 -36.82 41.96
CA ILE A 189 66.40 -37.59 43.22
C ILE A 189 66.86 -39.06 43.06
N LYS A 190 66.99 -39.58 41.83
CA LYS A 190 67.41 -40.97 41.54
C LYS A 190 68.95 -41.16 41.50
N ARG A 191 69.74 -40.33 42.16
CA ARG A 191 71.21 -40.49 42.27
C ARG A 191 71.62 -40.78 43.70
#